data_AF-A0A4Q5TBW4-F1
#
_entry.id   AF-A0A4Q5TBW4-F1
#
_cell.length_a   1.000
_cell.length_b   1.000
_cell.length_c   1.000
_cell.angle_alpha   90.00
_cell.angle_beta   90.00
_cell.angle_gamma   90.00
#
_symmetry.space_group_name_H-M   'P 1'
#
loop_
_entity.id
_entity.type
_entity.pdbx_description
1 polymer ?
#
loop_
_entity_poly.entity_id
_entity_poly.type
_entity_poly.pdbx_seq_one_letter_code
_entity_poly.pdbx_strand_id
1 'polypeptide(L)'
;MPGSVVVAGRRYPAMTVATVLLNLIAIAMLSLTLLTWRPDNNPRSALVALIVTAVAGLVWTLARGALLEQRDVAVMVALAFGALAALTWGTDRELAAFANGSSVPMLSVFAVWFLAIGLARVIAYVGTAVWGLAIASHADETLLVPAVTVAVQVVVATEVLGRLRARLDQLARTDELTGALNRRG
;
A
#
# COMPACT_ATOMS: atom_id res chain seq x y z
N MET A 1 18.11 0.11 6.07
CA MET A 1 17.72 -0.90 5.05
C MET A 1 16.68 -1.85 5.63
N PRO A 2 15.66 -2.29 4.87
CA PRO A 2 14.83 -3.41 5.31
C PRO A 2 15.73 -4.64 5.47
N GLY A 3 15.83 -5.17 6.69
CA GLY A 3 16.69 -6.31 6.99
C GLY A 3 16.30 -7.58 6.23
N SER A 4 17.03 -8.67 6.44
CA SER A 4 16.58 -10.00 6.00
C SER A 4 15.74 -10.65 7.10
N VAL A 5 14.65 -11.31 6.72
CA VAL A 5 13.81 -12.12 7.62
C VAL A 5 14.10 -13.60 7.36
N VAL A 6 14.23 -14.40 8.42
CA VAL A 6 14.42 -15.85 8.30
C VAL A 6 13.06 -16.53 8.31
N VAL A 7 12.73 -17.26 7.25
CA VAL A 7 11.50 -18.04 7.12
C VAL A 7 11.88 -19.47 6.76
N ALA A 8 11.50 -20.44 7.60
CA ALA A 8 11.83 -21.86 7.44
C ALA A 8 13.32 -22.12 7.14
N GLY A 9 14.21 -21.40 7.83
CA GLY A 9 15.67 -21.52 7.69
C GLY A 9 16.28 -20.78 6.48
N ARG A 10 15.48 -20.16 5.60
CA ARG A 10 15.98 -19.35 4.47
C ARG A 10 15.86 -17.86 4.77
N ARG A 11 16.87 -17.07 4.37
CA ARG A 11 16.86 -15.60 4.48
C ARG A 11 16.20 -14.99 3.26
N TYR A 12 15.16 -14.20 3.47
CA TYR A 12 14.50 -13.40 2.44
C TYR A 12 14.63 -11.91 2.75
N PRO A 13 14.68 -11.03 1.72
CA PRO A 13 14.56 -9.59 1.94
C PRO A 13 13.23 -9.26 2.64
N ALA A 14 13.24 -8.36 3.63
CA ALA A 14 12.01 -7.96 4.33
C ALA A 14 10.95 -7.40 3.38
N MET A 15 11.38 -6.75 2.28
CA MET A 15 10.48 -6.27 1.23
C MET A 15 9.69 -7.40 0.59
N THR A 16 10.34 -8.53 0.26
CA THR A 16 9.67 -9.70 -0.31
C THR A 16 8.63 -10.24 0.67
N VAL A 17 9.01 -10.44 1.93
CA VAL A 17 8.10 -10.96 2.96
C VAL A 17 6.91 -10.02 3.18
N ALA A 18 7.16 -8.72 3.28
CA ALA A 18 6.10 -7.73 3.45
C ALA A 18 5.16 -7.67 2.24
N THR A 19 5.69 -7.81 1.01
CA THR A 19 4.87 -7.84 -0.22
C THR A 19 4.03 -9.12 -0.29
N VAL A 20 4.56 -10.27 0.14
CA VAL A 20 3.78 -11.51 0.28
C VAL A 20 2.64 -11.31 1.28
N LEU A 21 2.93 -10.76 2.47
CA LEU A 21 1.91 -10.51 3.49
C LEU A 21 0.84 -9.54 3.00
N LEU A 22 1.23 -8.45 2.32
CA LEU A 22 0.30 -7.50 1.73
C LEU A 22 -0.68 -8.18 0.78
N ASN A 23 -0.19 -9.02 -0.15
CA ASN A 23 -1.04 -9.74 -1.09
C ASN A 23 -1.92 -10.78 -0.39
N LEU A 24 -1.38 -11.54 0.59
CA LEU A 24 -2.16 -12.53 1.34
C LEU A 24 -3.30 -11.88 2.14
N ILE A 25 -3.03 -10.75 2.81
CA ILE A 25 -4.05 -9.99 3.54
C ILE A 25 -5.10 -9.46 2.58
N ALA A 26 -4.68 -8.91 1.43
CA ALA A 26 -5.61 -8.44 0.41
C ALA A 26 -6.51 -9.58 -0.10
N ILE A 27 -5.94 -10.73 -0.47
CA ILE A 27 -6.70 -11.92 -0.91
C ILE A 27 -7.69 -12.35 0.17
N ALA A 28 -7.25 -12.46 1.43
CA ALA A 28 -8.10 -12.89 2.53
C ALA A 28 -9.26 -11.92 2.77
N MET A 29 -8.99 -10.61 2.85
CA MET A 29 -10.02 -9.60 3.09
C MET A 29 -10.99 -9.49 1.92
N LEU A 30 -10.49 -9.45 0.68
CA LEU A 30 -11.35 -9.39 -0.52
C LEU A 30 -12.21 -10.65 -0.67
N SER A 31 -11.64 -11.83 -0.38
CA SER A 31 -12.39 -13.09 -0.42
C SER A 31 -13.48 -13.12 0.65
N LEU A 32 -13.18 -12.61 1.86
CA LEU A 32 -14.19 -12.47 2.92
C LEU A 32 -15.31 -11.51 2.53
N THR A 33 -14.98 -10.37 1.92
CA THR A 33 -15.97 -9.43 1.37
C THR A 33 -16.80 -10.07 0.27
N LEU A 34 -16.20 -10.89 -0.59
CA LEU A 34 -16.92 -11.62 -1.64
C LEU A 34 -17.84 -12.71 -1.08
N LEU A 35 -17.42 -13.42 -0.04
CA LEU A 35 -18.23 -14.44 0.64
C LEU A 35 -19.44 -13.85 1.37
N THR A 36 -19.29 -12.63 1.89
CA THR A 36 -20.35 -11.90 2.62
C THR A 36 -21.06 -10.85 1.76
N TRP A 37 -20.90 -10.95 0.44
CA TRP A 37 -21.36 -9.95 -0.51
C TRP A 37 -22.88 -9.76 -0.52
N ARG A 38 -23.31 -8.53 -0.78
CA ARG A 38 -24.72 -8.13 -0.91
C ARG A 38 -24.89 -7.27 -2.17
N PRO A 39 -26.08 -7.26 -2.81
CA PRO A 39 -26.34 -6.54 -4.06
C PRO A 39 -25.96 -5.06 -4.04
N ASP A 40 -26.20 -4.37 -2.93
CA ASP A 40 -25.97 -2.91 -2.79
C ASP A 40 -24.58 -2.57 -2.24
N ASN A 41 -23.58 -3.42 -2.49
CA ASN A 41 -22.20 -3.23 -2.01
C ASN A 41 -21.23 -3.12 -3.21
N ASN A 42 -19.92 -3.17 -2.95
CA ASN A 42 -18.87 -3.27 -3.97
C ASN A 42 -19.26 -4.24 -5.12
N PRO A 43 -19.07 -3.88 -6.40
CA PRO A 43 -19.43 -4.75 -7.52
C PRO A 43 -18.74 -6.12 -7.43
N ARG A 44 -19.52 -7.20 -7.58
CA ARG A 44 -19.00 -8.56 -7.46
C ARG A 44 -17.88 -8.84 -8.47
N SER A 45 -18.02 -8.37 -9.70
CA SER A 45 -16.99 -8.49 -10.74
C SER A 45 -15.70 -7.75 -10.38
N ALA A 46 -15.80 -6.57 -9.77
CA ALA A 46 -14.64 -5.81 -9.29
C ALA A 46 -13.90 -6.56 -8.17
N LEU A 47 -14.63 -7.11 -7.19
CA LEU A 47 -14.03 -7.93 -6.12
C LEU A 47 -13.29 -9.15 -6.69
N VAL A 48 -13.88 -9.86 -7.65
CA VAL A 48 -13.21 -11.01 -8.30
C VAL A 48 -11.95 -10.57 -9.04
N ALA A 49 -12.01 -9.47 -9.81
CA ALA A 49 -10.85 -8.94 -10.53
C ALA A 49 -9.71 -8.53 -9.58
N LEU A 50 -10.04 -7.93 -8.43
CA LEU A 50 -9.08 -7.58 -7.39
C LEU A 50 -8.43 -8.81 -6.75
N ILE A 51 -9.20 -9.87 -6.47
CA ILE A 51 -8.67 -11.13 -5.96
C ILE A 51 -7.69 -11.73 -6.98
N VAL A 52 -8.07 -11.81 -8.25
CA VAL A 52 -7.19 -12.32 -9.31
C VAL A 52 -5.91 -11.50 -9.42
N THR A 53 -6.00 -10.17 -9.33
CA THR A 53 -4.85 -9.26 -9.36
C THR A 53 -3.93 -9.49 -8.15
N ALA A 54 -4.48 -9.64 -6.95
CA ALA A 54 -3.71 -9.91 -5.74
C ALA A 54 -3.05 -11.30 -5.77
N VAL A 55 -3.73 -12.31 -6.33
CA VAL A 55 -3.14 -13.65 -6.55
C VAL A 55 -2.00 -13.57 -7.58
N ALA A 56 -2.17 -12.85 -8.69
CA ALA A 56 -1.11 -12.65 -9.66
C ALA A 56 0.10 -11.93 -9.05
N GLY A 57 -0.14 -10.91 -8.21
CA GLY A 57 0.89 -10.19 -7.46
C GLY A 57 1.63 -11.09 -6.47
N LEU A 58 0.91 -11.96 -5.76
CA LEU A 58 1.49 -12.96 -4.86
C LEU A 58 2.38 -13.95 -5.63
N VAL A 59 1.86 -14.54 -6.72
CA VAL A 59 2.60 -15.49 -7.55
C VAL A 59 3.87 -14.86 -8.11
N TRP A 60 3.78 -13.62 -8.63
CA TRP A 60 4.95 -12.89 -9.10
C TRP A 60 5.98 -12.66 -8.00
N THR A 61 5.52 -12.25 -6.82
CA THR A 61 6.40 -11.99 -5.66
C THR A 61 7.11 -13.26 -5.21
N LEU A 62 6.40 -14.39 -5.16
CA LEU A 62 6.97 -15.69 -4.82
C LEU A 62 7.96 -16.18 -5.89
N ALA A 63 7.64 -15.98 -7.18
CA ALA A 63 8.52 -16.34 -8.29
C ALA A 63 9.84 -15.55 -8.28
N ARG A 64 9.77 -14.25 -7.95
CA ARG A 64 10.97 -13.39 -7.83
C ARG A 64 11.74 -13.69 -6.54
N GLY A 65 11.04 -13.96 -5.44
CA GLY A 65 11.64 -14.30 -4.16
C GLY A 65 12.67 -13.26 -3.69
N ALA A 66 13.93 -13.67 -3.56
CA ALA A 66 15.02 -12.79 -3.17
C ALA A 66 15.42 -11.75 -4.23
N LEU A 67 15.01 -11.95 -5.49
CA LEU A 67 15.29 -11.06 -6.63
C LEU A 67 14.20 -10.00 -6.85
N LEU A 68 13.25 -9.84 -5.92
CA LEU A 68 12.20 -8.84 -6.02
C LEU A 68 12.82 -7.43 -5.99
N GLU A 69 12.50 -6.61 -6.98
CA GLU A 69 13.05 -5.27 -7.10
C GLU A 69 12.04 -4.19 -6.67
N GLN A 70 12.53 -3.00 -6.31
CA GLN A 70 11.65 -1.89 -5.93
C GLN A 70 10.70 -1.47 -7.06
N ARG A 71 11.11 -1.63 -8.33
CA ARG A 71 10.23 -1.37 -9.49
C ARG A 71 9.02 -2.31 -9.53
N ASP A 72 9.22 -3.58 -9.21
CA ASP A 72 8.15 -4.58 -9.17
C ASP A 72 7.12 -4.17 -8.11
N VAL A 73 7.61 -3.80 -6.92
CA VAL A 73 6.78 -3.34 -5.80
C VAL A 73 6.06 -2.02 -6.12
N ALA A 74 6.74 -1.07 -6.78
CA ALA A 74 6.15 0.20 -7.19
C ALA A 74 4.96 -0.02 -8.14
N VAL A 75 5.11 -0.91 -9.14
CA VAL A 75 4.03 -1.27 -10.05
C VAL A 75 2.87 -1.90 -9.29
N MET A 76 3.13 -2.85 -8.39
CA MET A 76 2.08 -3.49 -7.59
C MET A 76 1.30 -2.51 -6.72
N VAL A 77 1.99 -1.58 -6.04
CA VAL A 77 1.33 -0.58 -5.21
C VAL A 77 0.54 0.41 -6.06
N ALA A 78 1.07 0.85 -7.20
CA ALA A 78 0.34 1.72 -8.13
C ALA A 78 -0.93 1.04 -8.68
N LEU A 79 -0.84 -0.24 -9.04
CA LEU A 79 -1.99 -1.04 -9.44
C LEU A 79 -2.99 -1.18 -8.30
N ALA A 80 -2.54 -1.38 -7.05
CA ALA A 80 -3.43 -1.45 -5.89
C ALA A 80 -4.22 -0.14 -5.69
N PHE A 81 -3.58 1.03 -5.84
CA PHE A 81 -4.28 2.32 -5.80
C PHE A 81 -5.30 2.46 -6.94
N GLY A 82 -4.91 2.12 -8.17
CA GLY A 82 -5.81 2.20 -9.32
C GLY A 82 -7.02 1.28 -9.15
N ALA A 83 -6.78 0.07 -8.64
CA ALA A 83 -7.83 -0.92 -8.43
C ALA A 83 -8.74 -0.53 -7.25
N LEU A 84 -8.20 0.12 -6.22
CA LEU A 84 -8.98 0.70 -5.13
C LEU A 84 -9.88 1.85 -5.61
N ALA A 85 -9.35 2.74 -6.44
CA ALA A 85 -10.13 3.83 -7.02
C ALA A 85 -11.23 3.30 -7.95
N ALA A 86 -10.93 2.30 -8.79
CA ALA A 86 -11.92 1.65 -9.63
C ALA A 86 -13.01 0.94 -8.81
N LEU A 87 -12.63 0.30 -7.70
CA LEU A 87 -13.58 -0.29 -6.76
C LEU A 87 -14.48 0.79 -6.17
N THR A 88 -13.91 1.84 -5.59
CA THR A 88 -14.64 2.98 -5.01
C THR A 88 -15.60 3.59 -6.03
N TRP A 89 -15.17 3.80 -7.28
CA TRP A 89 -16.02 4.36 -8.32
C TRP A 89 -17.27 3.52 -8.62
N GLY A 90 -17.13 2.19 -8.57
CA GLY A 90 -18.23 1.28 -8.86
C GLY A 90 -19.15 0.97 -7.67
N THR A 91 -18.89 1.53 -6.49
CA THR A 91 -19.60 1.16 -5.26
C THR A 91 -20.76 2.11 -4.99
N ASP A 92 -22.00 1.63 -5.17
CA ASP A 92 -23.19 2.47 -4.99
C ASP A 92 -23.41 2.94 -3.53
N ARG A 93 -22.91 2.18 -2.55
CA ARG A 93 -23.07 2.51 -1.13
C ARG A 93 -21.93 3.37 -0.63
N GLU A 94 -22.22 4.62 -0.31
CA GLU A 94 -21.29 5.64 0.21
C GLU A 94 -20.42 5.15 1.37
N LEU A 95 -21.02 4.47 2.36
CA LEU A 95 -20.27 3.92 3.50
C LEU A 95 -19.24 2.86 3.06
N ALA A 96 -19.56 2.05 2.05
CA ALA A 96 -18.65 1.05 1.51
C ALA A 96 -17.57 1.70 0.63
N ALA A 97 -17.94 2.72 -0.16
CA ALA A 97 -17.01 3.53 -0.94
C ALA A 97 -15.96 4.21 -0.03
N PHE A 98 -16.38 4.73 1.12
CA PHE A 98 -15.47 5.26 2.15
C PHE A 98 -14.62 4.16 2.82
N ALA A 99 -15.22 3.02 3.17
CA ALA A 99 -14.48 1.92 3.81
C ALA A 99 -13.30 1.43 2.95
N ASN A 100 -13.46 1.44 1.62
CA ASN A 100 -12.36 1.18 0.68
C ASN A 100 -11.18 2.16 0.91
N GLY A 101 -11.49 3.44 1.16
CA GLY A 101 -10.51 4.50 1.46
C GLY A 101 -9.59 4.24 2.66
N SER A 102 -9.98 3.39 3.61
CA SER A 102 -9.13 3.01 4.74
C SER A 102 -7.82 2.31 4.32
N SER A 103 -7.76 1.76 3.11
CA SER A 103 -6.56 1.13 2.56
C SER A 103 -5.54 2.14 2.02
N VAL A 104 -5.95 3.37 1.70
CA VAL A 104 -5.10 4.41 1.08
C VAL A 104 -3.90 4.77 1.99
N PRO A 105 -4.08 5.06 3.30
CA PRO A 105 -2.95 5.35 4.18
C PRO A 105 -2.05 4.14 4.39
N MET A 106 -2.62 2.92 4.46
CA MET A 106 -1.87 1.68 4.65
C MET A 106 -0.94 1.41 3.45
N LEU A 107 -1.43 1.56 2.23
CA LEU A 107 -0.62 1.46 1.01
C LEU A 107 0.47 2.53 0.95
N SER A 108 0.17 3.75 1.44
CA SER A 108 1.14 4.84 1.51
C SER A 108 2.28 4.54 2.49
N VAL A 109 1.97 4.04 3.69
CA VAL A 109 2.96 3.57 4.67
C VAL A 109 3.86 2.49 4.07
N PHE A 110 3.27 1.52 3.38
CA PHE A 110 4.01 0.46 2.72
C PHE A 110 4.96 1.00 1.64
N ALA A 111 4.48 1.89 0.77
CA ALA A 111 5.28 2.53 -0.27
C ALA A 111 6.48 3.30 0.33
N VAL A 112 6.22 4.10 1.36
CA VAL A 112 7.22 4.93 2.04
C VAL A 112 8.29 4.10 2.72
N TRP A 113 7.96 2.91 3.19
CA TRP A 113 8.93 2.04 3.87
C TRP A 113 9.85 1.30 2.89
N PHE A 114 9.35 0.91 1.72
CA PHE A 114 10.09 0.02 0.82
C PHE A 114 10.61 0.69 -0.47
N LEU A 115 10.01 1.79 -0.92
CA LEU A 115 10.41 2.48 -2.15
C LEU A 115 11.31 3.68 -1.86
N ALA A 116 11.99 4.20 -2.88
CA ALA A 116 12.64 5.51 -2.78
C ALA A 116 11.61 6.59 -2.42
N ILE A 117 11.94 7.50 -1.49
CA ILE A 117 10.95 8.43 -0.91
C ILE A 117 10.27 9.33 -1.97
N GLY A 118 11.00 9.76 -2.99
CA GLY A 118 10.43 10.52 -4.11
C GLY A 118 9.39 9.72 -4.88
N LEU A 119 9.68 8.46 -5.18
CA LEU A 119 8.75 7.56 -5.86
C LEU A 119 7.54 7.22 -4.98
N ALA A 120 7.77 6.96 -3.69
CA ALA A 120 6.70 6.70 -2.72
C ALA A 120 5.71 7.86 -2.64
N ARG A 121 6.21 9.10 -2.57
CA ARG A 121 5.38 10.32 -2.59
C ARG A 121 4.53 10.42 -3.85
N VAL A 122 5.14 10.21 -5.03
CA VAL A 122 4.42 10.27 -6.30
C VAL A 122 3.29 9.24 -6.31
N ILE A 123 3.59 7.98 -5.98
CA ILE A 123 2.58 6.90 -6.00
C ILE A 123 1.48 7.18 -4.97
N ALA A 124 1.84 7.55 -3.73
CA ALA A 124 0.86 7.79 -2.66
C ALA A 124 -0.04 8.98 -2.98
N TYR A 125 0.52 10.12 -3.41
CA TYR A 125 -0.25 11.33 -3.68
C TYR A 125 -1.09 11.22 -4.95
N VAL A 126 -0.54 10.68 -6.03
CA VAL A 126 -1.32 10.43 -7.26
C VAL A 126 -2.41 9.39 -7.00
N GLY A 127 -2.08 8.29 -6.32
CA GLY A 127 -3.06 7.27 -5.95
C GLY A 127 -4.18 7.80 -5.06
N THR A 128 -3.85 8.64 -4.07
CA THR A 128 -4.83 9.32 -3.21
C THR A 128 -5.69 10.30 -3.99
N ALA A 129 -5.10 11.06 -4.93
CA ALA A 129 -5.86 11.98 -5.77
C ALA A 129 -6.86 11.24 -6.68
N VAL A 130 -6.43 10.14 -7.31
CA VAL A 130 -7.31 9.30 -8.15
C VAL A 130 -8.43 8.67 -7.31
N TRP A 131 -8.14 8.18 -6.11
CA TRP A 131 -9.17 7.71 -5.18
C TRP A 131 -10.11 8.85 -4.74
N GLY A 132 -9.58 10.04 -4.47
CA GLY A 132 -10.38 11.22 -4.11
C GLY A 132 -11.34 11.64 -5.22
N LEU A 133 -10.92 11.54 -6.49
CA LEU A 133 -11.81 11.75 -7.64
C LEU A 133 -12.95 10.72 -7.69
N ALA A 134 -12.66 9.45 -7.34
CA ALA A 134 -13.69 8.42 -7.23
C ALA A 134 -14.66 8.65 -6.07
N ILE A 135 -14.22 9.26 -4.96
CA ILE A 135 -15.16 9.70 -3.91
C ILE A 135 -15.98 10.89 -4.41
N ALA A 136 -15.35 11.88 -5.03
CA ALA A 136 -16.03 13.07 -5.52
C ALA A 136 -17.12 12.76 -6.57
N SER A 137 -16.98 11.67 -7.33
CA SER A 137 -17.99 11.23 -8.30
C SER A 137 -19.32 10.79 -7.67
N HIS A 138 -19.35 10.51 -6.36
CA HIS A 138 -20.59 10.19 -5.64
C HIS A 138 -21.44 11.43 -5.34
N ALA A 139 -20.87 12.63 -5.48
CA ALA A 139 -21.55 13.92 -5.25
C ALA A 139 -22.24 14.06 -3.87
N ASP A 140 -21.79 13.31 -2.87
CA ASP A 140 -22.27 13.38 -1.50
C ASP A 140 -21.30 14.19 -0.61
N GLU A 141 -21.80 15.27 -0.03
CA GLU A 141 -21.06 16.14 0.86
C GLU A 141 -20.65 15.45 2.16
N THR A 142 -21.37 14.40 2.60
CA THR A 142 -21.04 13.70 3.85
C THR A 142 -19.72 12.94 3.76
N LEU A 143 -19.26 12.62 2.54
CA LEU A 143 -17.99 11.95 2.28
C LEU A 143 -16.77 12.88 2.26
N LEU A 144 -16.97 14.20 2.23
CA LEU A 144 -15.87 15.16 2.14
C LEU A 144 -14.97 15.15 3.39
N VAL A 145 -15.56 15.23 4.58
CA VAL A 145 -14.78 15.26 5.83
C VAL A 145 -13.97 13.96 6.03
N PRO A 146 -14.57 12.76 5.84
CA PRO A 146 -13.81 11.52 5.86
C PRO A 146 -12.72 11.46 4.78
N ALA A 147 -12.98 11.94 3.55
CA ALA A 147 -11.98 11.95 2.48
C ALA A 147 -10.79 12.86 2.77
N VAL A 148 -11.05 14.07 3.30
CA VAL A 148 -10.00 14.98 3.77
C VAL A 148 -9.18 14.34 4.89
N THR A 149 -9.84 13.63 5.80
CA THR A 149 -9.16 12.91 6.89
C THR A 149 -8.20 11.85 6.35
N VAL A 150 -8.63 11.07 5.36
CA VAL A 150 -7.77 10.09 4.68
C VAL A 150 -6.59 10.79 3.99
N ALA A 151 -6.83 11.89 3.28
CA ALA A 151 -5.76 12.65 2.62
C ALA A 151 -4.72 13.18 3.63
N VAL A 152 -5.17 13.70 4.78
CA VAL A 152 -4.29 14.13 5.87
C VAL A 152 -3.49 12.95 6.43
N GLN A 153 -4.12 11.78 6.63
CA GLN A 153 -3.42 10.58 7.07
C GLN A 153 -2.36 10.14 6.08
N VAL A 154 -2.61 10.23 4.77
CA VAL A 154 -1.62 9.93 3.72
C VAL A 154 -0.45 10.91 3.78
N VAL A 155 -0.70 12.21 3.94
CA VAL A 155 0.38 13.22 4.08
C VAL A 155 1.20 12.95 5.33
N VAL A 156 0.56 12.71 6.47
CA VAL A 156 1.25 12.38 7.74
C VAL A 156 2.05 11.10 7.59
N ALA A 157 1.44 10.03 7.08
CA ALA A 157 2.10 8.76 6.82
C ALA A 157 3.29 8.93 5.88
N THR A 158 3.19 9.74 4.84
CA THR A 158 4.25 9.90 3.85
C THR A 158 5.40 10.74 4.38
N GLU A 159 5.10 11.88 5.00
CA GLU A 159 6.12 12.83 5.43
C GLU A 159 6.73 12.48 6.78
N VAL A 160 5.92 12.10 7.77
CA VAL A 160 6.44 11.75 9.10
C VAL A 160 7.20 10.44 9.05
N LEU A 161 6.63 9.40 8.42
CA LEU A 161 7.34 8.12 8.29
C LEU A 161 8.54 8.25 7.36
N GLY A 162 8.46 9.07 6.31
CA GLY A 162 9.59 9.35 5.43
C GLY A 162 10.78 9.97 6.18
N ARG A 163 10.51 10.96 7.04
CA ARG A 163 11.52 11.56 7.92
C ARG A 163 12.04 10.57 8.96
N LEU A 164 11.16 9.79 9.58
CA LEU A 164 11.55 8.78 10.55
C LEU A 164 12.47 7.74 9.91
N ARG A 165 12.11 7.23 8.73
CA ARG A 165 12.93 6.28 7.96
C ARG A 165 14.28 6.89 7.61
N ALA A 166 14.32 8.14 7.13
CA ALA A 166 15.58 8.81 6.81
C ALA A 166 16.49 8.94 8.04
N ARG A 167 15.92 9.30 9.20
CA ARG A 167 16.67 9.34 10.47
C ARG A 167 17.18 7.97 10.89
N LEU A 168 16.35 6.92 10.80
CA LEU A 168 16.75 5.55 11.11
C LEU A 168 17.86 5.05 10.16
N ASP A 169 17.76 5.36 8.86
CA ASP A 169 18.79 5.01 7.89
C ASP A 169 20.10 5.78 8.15
N GLN A 170 20.04 7.03 8.61
CA GLN A 170 21.20 7.80 9.02
C GLN A 170 21.86 7.16 10.27
N LEU A 171 21.09 6.95 11.34
CA LEU A 171 21.57 6.31 12.57
C LEU A 171 22.18 4.92 12.32
N ALA A 172 21.61 4.15 11.40
CA ALA A 172 22.15 2.83 11.04
C ALA A 172 23.48 2.89 10.27
N ARG A 173 23.79 4.02 9.62
CA ARG A 173 24.99 4.21 8.78
C ARG A 173 26.06 5.09 9.41
N THR A 174 25.76 5.78 10.50
CA THR A 174 26.73 6.60 11.24
C THR A 174 27.23 5.89 12.49
N ASP A 175 28.43 6.24 12.93
CA ASP A 175 29.03 5.82 14.20
C ASP A 175 28.58 6.76 15.34
N GLU A 176 28.18 6.20 16.49
CA GLU A 176 27.61 6.97 17.60
C GLU A 176 28.64 7.87 18.31
N LEU A 177 29.92 7.51 18.28
CA LEU A 177 30.98 8.23 19.00
C LEU A 177 31.55 9.38 18.17
N THR A 178 31.64 9.19 16.86
CA THR A 178 32.33 10.14 15.95
C THR A 178 31.39 10.89 15.02
N GLY A 179 30.15 10.43 14.85
CA GLY A 179 29.20 10.98 13.88
C GLY A 179 29.59 10.74 12.41
N ALA A 180 30.70 10.05 12.15
CA ALA A 180 31.17 9.68 10.82
C ALA A 180 30.40 8.46 10.27
N LEU A 181 30.56 8.15 8.98
CA LEU A 181 30.00 6.92 8.39
C LEU A 181 30.67 5.67 9.02
N ASN A 182 29.85 4.70 9.40
CA ASN A 182 30.31 3.40 9.85
C ASN A 182 30.61 2.49 8.64
N ARG A 183 31.13 1.27 8.88
CA ARG A 183 31.51 0.33 7.81
C ARG A 183 30.36 -0.07 6.86
N ARG A 184 29.09 0.19 7.21
CA ARG A 184 27.91 -0.09 6.39
C ARG A 184 27.44 1.13 5.59
N GLY A 185 27.87 2.34 5.97
CA GLY A 185 27.59 3.60 5.29
C GLY A 185 28.54 3.84 4.13
#